data_AF-A0AAD7FU80-F1
#
_entry.id   AF-A0AAD7FU80-F1
#
_cell.length_a   1.000
_cell.length_b   1.000
_cell.length_c   1.000
_cell.angle_alpha   90.00
_cell.angle_beta   90.00
_cell.angle_gamma   90.00
#
_symmetry.space_group_name_H-M   'P 1'
#
loop_
_entity.id
_entity.type
_entity.pdbx_description
1 polymer ?
#
loop_
_entity_poly.entity_id
_entity_poly.type
_entity_poly.pdbx_seq_one_letter_code
_entity_poly.pdbx_strand_id
1 'polypeptide(L)'
;MSADPPSYDSASQSLDVADKKAAPSLVKSRLSAHHSSTPSESTSSLFHAFRKKKRPTATEIPKTIFADVRLALQPDSGSVDERIALLKHCAELSAQYSARDINFASLLQQLDFHGHTALYWAIVNNPGPEEGPFDLVGTVVRFSGPLNRFTDGRGTKGFGALPEEDRFLLNTLVPPEEIKLDLMEGPDQPFSVKFKIPMYKKRMMLARQIKLEFIARERMWCLSFFTPANSPLRPKDGSDAGFFEKGQWAASIQLVESMSRSTEMHCAMVVMDQPNTARKPVHAWSQALSNEPLQGGSTPHGKSGNFAFACWWAIFGDGPQGERSCIAEDGSITGILGVKLSRNTTSPKEWPPADIPTKADAECIVC
;
A
#
# COMPACT_ATOMS: atom_id res chain seq x y z
N MET A 1 -40.59 -34.38 -28.47
CA MET A 1 -39.26 -35.02 -28.56
C MET A 1 -38.54 -34.68 -27.26
N SER A 2 -38.68 -35.55 -26.25
CA SER A 2 -38.01 -35.40 -24.95
C SER A 2 -36.59 -35.94 -25.06
N ALA A 3 -35.62 -35.18 -24.56
CA ALA A 3 -34.25 -35.63 -24.39
C ALA A 3 -33.99 -35.77 -22.89
N ASP A 4 -33.70 -36.99 -22.46
CA ASP A 4 -33.23 -37.28 -21.10
C ASP A 4 -31.76 -36.85 -20.93
N PRO A 5 -31.34 -36.40 -19.74
CA PRO A 5 -29.93 -36.09 -19.46
C PRO A 5 -29.12 -37.34 -19.07
N PRO A 6 -27.80 -37.37 -19.32
CA PRO A 6 -26.95 -38.50 -18.95
C PRO A 6 -26.61 -38.50 -17.46
N SER A 7 -26.76 -39.69 -16.85
CA SER A 7 -26.23 -40.07 -15.54
C SER A 7 -24.71 -40.30 -15.61
N TYR A 8 -23.97 -39.89 -14.59
CA TYR A 8 -22.60 -40.34 -14.36
C TYR A 8 -22.47 -40.93 -12.96
N ASP A 9 -22.23 -42.24 -12.92
CA ASP A 9 -21.86 -43.00 -11.73
C ASP A 9 -20.33 -43.06 -11.56
N SER A 10 -19.91 -42.69 -10.35
CA SER A 10 -18.92 -43.34 -9.48
C SER A 10 -17.77 -44.17 -10.07
N ALA A 11 -16.53 -43.83 -9.69
CA ALA A 11 -15.51 -44.84 -9.35
C ALA A 11 -14.39 -44.26 -8.45
N SER A 12 -14.40 -44.71 -7.20
CA SER A 12 -13.29 -44.67 -6.25
C SER A 12 -12.29 -45.78 -6.62
N GLN A 13 -10.98 -45.49 -6.60
CA GLN A 13 -9.96 -46.55 -6.47
C GLN A 13 -8.85 -46.13 -5.50
N SER A 14 -8.82 -46.87 -4.39
CA SER A 14 -7.68 -47.04 -3.49
C SER A 14 -6.62 -47.91 -4.17
N LEU A 15 -5.34 -47.66 -3.89
CA LEU A 15 -4.32 -48.71 -3.91
C LEU A 15 -3.16 -48.31 -2.98
N ASP A 16 -3.08 -49.04 -1.86
CA ASP A 16 -1.92 -49.19 -1.00
C ASP A 16 -0.86 -50.10 -1.64
N VAL A 17 0.34 -50.08 -1.04
CA VAL A 17 1.32 -51.17 -0.79
C VAL A 17 2.77 -50.79 -1.15
N ALA A 18 3.54 -50.52 -0.09
CA ALA A 18 4.86 -51.02 0.35
C ALA A 18 5.99 -51.32 -0.69
N ASP A 19 7.29 -51.23 -0.39
CA ASP A 19 7.97 -51.75 0.81
C ASP A 19 9.48 -51.36 0.87
N LYS A 20 10.01 -51.26 2.11
CA LYS A 20 11.38 -51.52 2.63
C LYS A 20 12.67 -50.99 1.95
N LYS A 21 13.53 -50.36 2.77
CA LYS A 21 14.85 -50.93 3.16
C LYS A 21 15.45 -50.30 4.44
N ALA A 22 16.22 -51.13 5.16
CA ALA A 22 16.58 -51.08 6.58
C ALA A 22 17.74 -50.15 7.01
N ALA A 23 17.61 -49.66 8.25
CA ALA A 23 18.50 -49.61 9.44
C ALA A 23 20.05 -49.81 9.31
N PRO A 24 20.84 -49.30 10.29
CA PRO A 24 21.01 -50.02 11.55
C PRO A 24 20.99 -49.18 12.85
N SER A 25 20.70 -49.91 13.92
CA SER A 25 20.54 -49.58 15.34
C SER A 25 21.82 -49.28 16.13
N LEU A 26 21.71 -48.59 17.27
CA LEU A 26 22.53 -48.92 18.47
C LEU A 26 21.91 -48.44 19.82
N VAL A 27 21.60 -49.43 20.68
CA VAL A 27 21.69 -49.48 22.17
C VAL A 27 20.81 -48.52 23.00
N LYS A 28 19.66 -48.98 23.55
CA LYS A 28 19.43 -49.62 24.87
C LYS A 28 19.94 -48.86 26.11
N SER A 29 19.01 -48.36 26.93
CA SER A 29 19.00 -48.55 28.39
C SER A 29 17.60 -48.38 28.95
N ARG A 30 17.19 -49.36 29.76
CA ARG A 30 15.91 -49.48 30.47
C ARG A 30 15.86 -48.50 31.65
N LEU A 31 14.68 -47.98 31.98
CA LEU A 31 14.08 -48.10 33.32
C LEU A 31 12.57 -47.83 33.21
N SER A 32 11.82 -48.69 33.90
CA SER A 32 10.36 -48.76 33.96
C SER A 32 9.90 -48.09 35.26
N ALA A 33 8.82 -47.30 35.22
CA ALA A 33 7.57 -47.60 35.93
C ALA A 33 6.60 -46.41 35.88
N HIS A 34 5.37 -46.73 35.47
CA HIS A 34 4.07 -46.14 35.82
C HIS A 34 4.01 -44.72 36.37
N HIS A 35 3.22 -43.83 35.73
CA HIS A 35 1.95 -43.35 36.28
C HIS A 35 1.10 -42.67 35.18
N SER A 36 -0.21 -42.77 35.40
CA SER A 36 -1.36 -42.37 34.59
C SER A 36 -1.35 -40.99 33.93
N SER A 37 -1.62 -41.00 32.62
CA SER A 37 -2.56 -40.14 31.87
C SER A 37 -3.09 -38.86 32.53
N THR A 38 -2.60 -37.71 32.04
CA THR A 38 -3.42 -36.51 31.74
C THR A 38 -2.84 -35.85 30.48
N PRO A 39 -3.65 -35.47 29.47
CA PRO A 39 -3.14 -34.72 28.32
C PRO A 39 -3.01 -33.25 28.73
N SER A 40 -1.79 -32.80 29.01
CA SER A 40 -1.51 -31.37 29.14
C SER A 40 -1.28 -30.79 27.75
N GLU A 41 -2.19 -29.90 27.31
CA GLU A 41 -1.92 -28.92 26.27
C GLU A 41 -0.66 -28.13 26.62
N SER A 42 0.47 -28.53 26.03
CA SER A 42 1.74 -27.83 26.08
C SER A 42 1.82 -26.91 24.87
N THR A 43 1.11 -25.79 24.91
CA THR A 43 1.31 -24.66 24.02
C THR A 43 1.52 -23.40 24.87
N SER A 44 2.53 -22.59 24.52
CA SER A 44 2.86 -21.26 25.07
C SER A 44 3.79 -21.12 26.30
N SER A 45 5.01 -21.69 26.27
CA SER A 45 6.03 -21.37 27.30
C SER A 45 6.79 -20.04 27.09
N LEU A 46 6.65 -19.39 25.92
CA LEU A 46 7.36 -18.13 25.61
C LEU A 46 6.77 -16.89 26.28
N PHE A 47 5.47 -16.87 26.61
CA PHE A 47 4.84 -15.69 27.23
C PHE A 47 5.10 -15.57 28.74
N HIS A 48 5.37 -16.67 29.44
CA HIS A 48 5.61 -16.64 30.89
C HIS A 48 7.04 -16.23 31.29
N ALA A 49 8.01 -16.32 30.38
CA ALA A 49 9.40 -15.93 30.66
C ALA A 49 9.59 -14.41 30.85
N PHE A 50 8.61 -13.59 30.47
CA PHE A 50 8.70 -12.12 30.55
C PHE A 50 8.22 -11.50 31.88
N ARG A 51 7.66 -12.27 32.82
CA ARG A 51 6.96 -11.70 34.01
C ARG A 51 7.78 -11.50 35.29
N LYS A 52 9.11 -11.65 35.28
CA LYS A 52 9.98 -11.29 36.42
C LYS A 52 10.82 -10.01 36.22
N LYS A 53 10.40 -9.13 35.30
CA LYS A 53 11.07 -7.84 35.10
C LYS A 53 10.42 -6.73 35.92
N LYS A 54 11.28 -5.85 36.45
CA LYS A 54 10.96 -4.57 37.10
C LYS A 54 9.84 -3.87 36.33
N ARG A 55 8.85 -3.29 37.03
CA ARG A 55 7.74 -2.56 36.38
C ARG A 55 8.31 -1.56 35.37
N PRO A 56 7.91 -1.61 34.09
CA PRO A 56 8.48 -0.74 33.07
C PRO A 56 8.16 0.73 33.38
N THR A 57 9.11 1.60 33.10
CA THR A 57 8.95 3.05 33.26
C THR A 57 8.02 3.62 32.19
N ALA A 58 7.45 4.81 32.43
CA ALA A 58 6.55 5.49 31.49
C ALA A 58 7.15 5.62 30.08
N THR A 59 8.46 5.81 29.99
CA THR A 59 9.22 5.96 28.74
C THR A 59 9.58 4.65 28.06
N GLU A 60 9.54 3.53 28.79
CA GLU A 60 9.83 2.20 28.24
C GLU A 60 8.59 1.56 27.63
N ILE A 61 7.39 1.87 28.15
CA ILE A 61 6.13 1.27 27.70
C ILE A 61 5.87 1.48 26.21
N PRO A 62 5.99 2.70 25.63
CA PRO A 62 5.82 2.88 24.19
C PRO A 62 6.80 2.01 23.39
N LYS A 63 8.06 1.91 23.82
CA LYS A 63 9.08 1.11 23.14
C LYS A 63 8.75 -0.38 23.16
N THR A 64 8.23 -0.88 24.28
CA THR A 64 7.76 -2.26 24.41
C THR A 64 6.57 -2.51 23.49
N ILE A 65 5.57 -1.63 23.51
CA ILE A 65 4.41 -1.73 22.62
C ILE A 65 4.84 -1.72 21.15
N PHE A 66 5.78 -0.84 20.77
CA PHE A 66 6.32 -0.81 19.41
C PHE A 66 7.03 -2.10 19.03
N ALA A 67 7.87 -2.64 19.91
CA ALA A 67 8.56 -3.91 19.66
C ALA A 67 7.58 -5.08 19.48
N ASP A 68 6.54 -5.14 20.31
CA ASP A 68 5.53 -6.20 20.26
C ASP A 68 4.62 -6.07 19.03
N VAL A 69 4.20 -4.85 18.67
CA VAL A 69 3.50 -4.57 17.41
C VAL A 69 4.39 -4.94 16.23
N ARG A 70 5.69 -4.61 16.26
CA ARG A 70 6.64 -4.99 15.22
C ARG A 70 6.64 -6.48 15.00
N LEU A 71 6.80 -7.22 16.10
CA LEU A 71 6.86 -8.66 16.07
C LEU A 71 5.56 -9.20 15.50
N ALA A 72 4.40 -8.74 15.97
CA ALA A 72 3.10 -9.18 15.47
C ALA A 72 2.83 -8.85 14.00
N LEU A 73 3.51 -7.85 13.42
CA LEU A 73 3.33 -7.47 12.03
C LEU A 73 4.28 -8.15 11.06
N GLN A 74 5.29 -8.90 11.53
CA GLN A 74 6.21 -9.62 10.66
C GLN A 74 5.52 -10.82 9.99
N PRO A 75 5.86 -11.14 8.72
CA PRO A 75 5.22 -12.25 8.00
C PRO A 75 5.59 -13.63 8.59
N ASP A 76 6.73 -13.73 9.27
CA ASP A 76 7.27 -14.95 9.89
C ASP A 76 6.96 -15.06 11.40
N SER A 77 6.14 -14.16 11.94
CA SER A 77 5.89 -14.10 13.38
C SER A 77 4.83 -15.09 13.87
N GLY A 78 5.24 -16.34 14.11
CA GLY A 78 4.44 -17.30 14.87
C GLY A 78 3.07 -17.62 14.27
N SER A 79 2.19 -18.19 15.08
CA SER A 79 0.81 -18.48 14.64
C SER A 79 -0.06 -17.22 14.62
N VAL A 80 -1.14 -17.24 13.86
CA VAL A 80 -2.15 -16.16 13.85
C VAL A 80 -2.62 -15.82 15.26
N ASP A 81 -2.86 -16.82 16.12
CA ASP A 81 -3.31 -16.62 17.49
C ASP A 81 -2.26 -15.92 18.35
N GLU A 82 -0.98 -16.21 18.15
CA GLU A 82 0.12 -15.54 18.85
C GLU A 82 0.20 -14.06 18.47
N ARG A 83 0.02 -13.74 17.19
CA ARG A 83 -0.02 -12.36 16.68
C ARG A 83 -1.21 -11.59 17.26
N ILE A 84 -2.39 -12.21 17.28
CA ILE A 84 -3.59 -11.62 17.90
C ILE A 84 -3.36 -11.38 19.39
N ALA A 85 -2.76 -12.35 20.10
CA ALA A 85 -2.45 -12.23 21.52
C ALA A 85 -1.48 -11.08 21.80
N LEU A 86 -0.46 -10.87 20.97
CA LEU A 86 0.47 -9.75 21.06
C LEU A 86 -0.24 -8.40 20.84
N LEU A 87 -1.04 -8.27 19.79
CA LEU A 87 -1.78 -7.02 19.51
C LEU A 87 -2.78 -6.70 20.62
N LYS A 88 -3.49 -7.71 21.13
CA LYS A 88 -4.37 -7.57 22.29
C LYS A 88 -3.61 -7.11 23.52
N HIS A 89 -2.45 -7.71 23.80
CA HIS A 89 -1.60 -7.30 24.92
C HIS A 89 -1.15 -5.84 24.81
N CYS A 90 -0.78 -5.40 23.60
CA CYS A 90 -0.40 -4.01 23.33
C CYS A 90 -1.56 -3.03 23.58
N ALA A 91 -2.77 -3.38 23.15
CA ALA A 91 -3.96 -2.58 23.38
C ALA A 91 -4.31 -2.50 24.87
N GLU A 92 -4.24 -3.62 25.59
CA GLU A 92 -4.45 -3.68 27.04
C GLU A 92 -3.42 -2.85 27.82
N LEU A 93 -2.14 -2.96 27.45
CA LEU A 93 -1.09 -2.12 28.03
C LEU A 93 -1.35 -0.64 27.77
N SER A 94 -1.65 -0.26 26.53
CA SER A 94 -1.96 1.13 26.20
C SER A 94 -3.14 1.65 27.01
N ALA A 95 -4.22 0.86 27.13
CA ALA A 95 -5.38 1.22 27.95
C ALA A 95 -5.03 1.39 29.43
N GLN A 96 -4.19 0.50 29.98
CA GLN A 96 -3.71 0.58 31.35
C GLN A 96 -2.91 1.87 31.63
N TYR A 97 -2.20 2.38 30.63
CA TYR A 97 -1.39 3.61 30.74
C TYR A 97 -2.01 4.83 30.07
N SER A 98 -3.31 4.79 29.76
CA SER A 98 -4.04 5.88 29.10
C SER A 98 -3.98 7.21 29.86
N ALA A 99 -3.88 7.19 31.20
CA ALA A 99 -3.69 8.39 32.04
C ALA A 99 -2.36 9.14 31.79
N ARG A 100 -1.46 8.57 30.98
CA ARG A 100 -0.16 9.16 30.59
C ARG A 100 -0.11 9.51 29.10
N ASP A 101 -1.26 9.70 28.46
CA ASP A 101 -1.41 10.02 27.04
C ASP A 101 -0.82 8.96 26.08
N ILE A 102 -0.69 7.72 26.56
CA ILE A 102 -0.28 6.58 25.73
C ILE A 102 -1.54 5.96 25.13
N ASN A 103 -1.89 6.41 23.92
CA ASN A 103 -2.99 5.83 23.14
C ASN A 103 -2.43 4.87 22.10
N PHE A 104 -2.97 3.64 22.04
CA PHE A 104 -2.59 2.64 21.07
C PHE A 104 -2.75 3.15 19.63
N ALA A 105 -3.84 3.85 19.33
CA ALA A 105 -4.07 4.44 18.01
C ALA A 105 -2.97 5.46 17.63
N SER A 106 -2.54 6.29 18.58
CA SER A 106 -1.46 7.25 18.36
C SER A 106 -0.13 6.56 18.12
N LEU A 107 0.16 5.45 18.81
CA LEU A 107 1.36 4.65 18.57
C LEU A 107 1.35 4.02 17.17
N LEU A 108 0.21 3.46 16.74
CA LEU A 108 0.08 2.86 15.40
C LEU A 108 0.28 3.88 14.27
N GLN A 109 0.03 5.16 14.52
CA GLN A 109 0.19 6.27 13.56
C GLN A 109 1.60 6.89 13.54
N GLN A 110 2.48 6.53 14.48
CA GLN A 110 3.85 7.05 14.47
C GLN A 110 4.68 6.39 13.36
N LEU A 111 5.54 7.20 12.73
CA LEU A 111 6.49 6.77 11.71
C LEU A 111 7.72 6.18 12.42
N ASP A 112 7.68 4.88 12.68
CA ASP A 112 8.69 4.13 13.42
C ASP A 112 9.36 3.08 12.51
N PHE A 113 8.54 2.41 11.69
CA PHE A 113 8.94 1.19 11.02
C PHE A 113 9.50 1.51 9.64
N HIS A 114 10.81 1.75 9.57
CA HIS A 114 11.48 2.12 8.32
C HIS A 114 10.86 3.36 7.65
N GLY A 115 10.36 4.30 8.45
CA GLY A 115 9.69 5.52 7.96
C GLY A 115 8.21 5.35 7.61
N HIS A 116 7.60 4.20 7.94
CA HIS A 116 6.18 3.94 7.75
C HIS A 116 5.46 3.64 9.08
N THR A 117 4.13 3.69 9.06
CA THR A 117 3.28 3.42 10.23
C THR A 117 3.09 1.92 10.46
N ALA A 118 2.67 1.52 11.67
CA ALA A 118 2.30 0.13 11.93
C ALA A 118 1.14 -0.32 11.03
N LEU A 119 0.19 0.58 10.75
CA LEU A 119 -0.94 0.28 9.88
C LEU A 119 -0.50 0.00 8.43
N TYR A 120 0.52 0.71 7.92
CA TYR A 120 1.11 0.39 6.63
C TYR A 120 1.60 -1.07 6.58
N TRP A 121 2.41 -1.47 7.56
CA TRP A 121 2.94 -2.83 7.61
C TRP A 121 1.86 -3.89 7.82
N ALA A 122 0.77 -3.57 8.53
CA ALA A 122 -0.38 -4.45 8.64
C ALA A 122 -1.04 -4.69 7.28
N ILE A 123 -1.04 -3.71 6.38
CA ILE A 123 -1.59 -3.84 5.02
C ILE A 123 -0.63 -4.62 4.14
N VAL A 124 0.66 -4.25 4.14
CA VAL A 124 1.70 -4.94 3.33
C VAL A 124 1.82 -6.42 3.70
N ASN A 125 1.75 -6.74 5.00
CA ASN A 125 1.91 -8.09 5.51
C ASN A 125 0.56 -8.77 5.81
N ASN A 126 -0.54 -8.26 5.25
CA ASN A 126 -1.82 -8.93 5.35
C ASN A 126 -1.74 -10.23 4.53
N PRO A 127 -1.96 -11.42 5.13
CA PRO A 127 -2.02 -12.63 4.34
C PRO A 127 -3.14 -12.49 3.33
N GLY A 128 -2.87 -12.84 2.07
CA GLY A 128 -3.90 -12.85 1.04
C GLY A 128 -5.01 -13.85 1.40
N PRO A 129 -6.18 -13.78 0.74
CA PRO A 129 -7.33 -14.64 1.04
C PRO A 129 -7.02 -16.15 0.92
N GLU A 130 -5.96 -16.51 0.18
CA GLU A 130 -5.47 -17.88 -0.01
C GLU A 130 -4.73 -18.45 1.23
N GLU A 131 -4.08 -17.59 2.03
CA GLU A 131 -3.23 -18.01 3.16
C GLU A 131 -4.01 -18.15 4.47
N GLY A 132 -5.29 -17.81 4.46
CA GLY A 132 -6.23 -18.03 5.56
C GLY A 132 -7.15 -16.84 5.80
N PRO A 133 -8.18 -17.01 6.64
CA PRO A 133 -9.19 -15.98 6.92
C PRO A 133 -8.69 -14.87 7.86
N PHE A 134 -7.38 -14.74 8.07
CA PHE A 134 -6.84 -13.80 9.05
C PHE A 134 -6.70 -12.40 8.46
N ASP A 135 -7.67 -11.54 8.78
CA ASP A 135 -7.61 -10.12 8.48
C ASP A 135 -6.73 -9.38 9.51
N LEU A 136 -5.43 -9.28 9.22
CA LEU A 136 -4.47 -8.58 10.08
C LEU A 136 -4.83 -7.09 10.20
N VAL A 137 -5.22 -6.47 9.09
CA VAL A 137 -5.60 -5.06 9.03
C VAL A 137 -6.82 -4.81 9.92
N GLY A 138 -7.88 -5.60 9.74
CA GLY A 138 -9.08 -5.53 10.57
C GLY A 138 -8.79 -5.80 12.04
N THR A 139 -7.86 -6.70 12.35
CA THR A 139 -7.44 -6.98 13.73
C THR A 139 -6.72 -5.78 14.36
N VAL A 140 -5.76 -5.18 13.66
CA VAL A 140 -5.05 -3.97 14.12
C VAL A 140 -6.02 -2.81 14.32
N VAL A 141 -6.93 -2.59 13.36
CA VAL A 141 -7.97 -1.55 13.45
C VAL A 141 -8.92 -1.82 14.61
N ARG A 142 -9.34 -3.08 14.82
CA ARG A 142 -10.20 -3.47 15.95
C ARG A 142 -9.56 -3.17 17.30
N PHE A 143 -8.27 -3.45 17.45
CA PHE A 143 -7.55 -3.19 18.70
C PHE A 143 -7.19 -1.72 18.90
N SER A 144 -7.15 -0.92 17.83
CA SER A 144 -6.96 0.53 17.91
C SER A 144 -8.12 1.28 18.59
N GLY A 145 -9.18 0.58 19.01
CA GLY A 145 -10.43 1.17 19.50
C GLY A 145 -11.21 1.81 18.34
N PRO A 146 -12.30 2.55 18.59
CA PRO A 146 -12.65 3.59 17.64
C PRO A 146 -11.36 4.38 17.44
N LEU A 147 -10.85 4.44 16.20
CA LEU A 147 -9.80 5.38 15.83
C LEU A 147 -10.38 6.74 16.22
N ASN A 148 -10.10 7.14 17.46
CA ASN A 148 -10.89 8.16 18.11
C ASN A 148 -10.80 9.35 17.20
N ARG A 149 -11.96 9.97 16.98
CA ARG A 149 -12.15 11.20 16.26
C ARG A 149 -11.20 12.26 16.82
N PHE A 150 -9.92 12.20 16.46
CA PHE A 150 -8.92 13.25 16.60
C PHE A 150 -9.22 14.33 15.52
N THR A 151 -10.51 14.61 15.38
CA THR A 151 -11.15 15.77 14.79
C THR A 151 -11.45 16.81 15.87
N ASP A 152 -10.78 16.77 17.03
CA ASP A 152 -10.72 17.91 17.95
C ASP A 152 -9.75 18.96 17.40
N GLY A 153 -10.02 19.46 16.19
CA GLY A 153 -9.47 20.70 15.62
C GLY A 153 -7.95 20.84 15.47
N ARG A 154 -7.13 19.92 16.00
CA ARG A 154 -5.67 19.92 15.89
C ARG A 154 -5.25 18.87 14.89
N GLY A 155 -5.35 19.28 13.63
CA GLY A 155 -4.56 18.81 12.50
C GLY A 155 -4.29 17.31 12.50
N THR A 156 -5.19 16.56 11.87
CA THR A 156 -4.87 15.25 11.31
C THR A 156 -3.49 15.30 10.64
N LYS A 157 -2.49 14.68 11.26
CA LYS A 157 -1.33 14.12 10.54
C LYS A 157 -1.82 12.86 9.82
N GLY A 158 -2.81 13.04 8.95
CA GLY A 158 -3.27 11.99 8.06
C GLY A 158 -2.23 11.80 6.96
N PHE A 159 -2.18 10.59 6.42
CA PHE A 159 -1.58 10.33 5.11
C PHE A 159 -2.02 11.46 4.14
N GLY A 160 -1.06 12.25 3.63
CA GLY A 160 -1.34 13.43 2.79
C GLY A 160 -1.34 14.80 3.50
N ALA A 161 -1.05 14.88 4.80
CA ALA A 161 -0.74 16.17 5.41
C ALA A 161 0.52 16.73 4.75
N LEU A 162 0.40 17.90 4.14
CA LEU A 162 1.51 18.63 3.53
C LEU A 162 2.78 18.58 4.40
N PRO A 163 3.96 18.41 3.80
CA PRO A 163 5.23 18.61 4.49
C PRO A 163 5.17 19.90 5.31
N GLU A 164 5.73 19.88 6.52
CA GLU A 164 5.63 21.00 7.46
C GLU A 164 6.18 22.31 6.84
N GLU A 165 7.21 22.16 6.01
CA GLU A 165 7.81 23.20 5.17
C GLU A 165 6.76 23.88 4.26
N ASP A 166 5.93 23.09 3.59
CA ASP A 166 4.88 23.61 2.70
C ASP A 166 3.75 24.27 3.48
N ARG A 167 3.41 23.77 4.68
CA ARG A 167 2.36 24.38 5.52
C ARG A 167 2.75 25.79 5.93
N PHE A 168 4.02 26.00 6.27
CA PHE A 168 4.55 27.33 6.59
C PHE A 168 4.52 28.26 5.37
N LEU A 169 4.98 27.78 4.21
CA LEU A 169 5.07 28.57 2.98
C LEU A 169 3.69 28.96 2.41
N LEU A 170 2.68 28.10 2.62
CA LEU A 170 1.34 28.36 2.10
C LEU A 170 0.58 29.37 2.96
N ASN A 171 0.99 29.58 4.22
CA ASN A 171 0.43 30.54 5.19
C ASN A 171 -1.11 30.49 5.31
N THR A 172 -1.70 29.36 4.96
CA THR A 172 -3.15 29.12 4.90
C THR A 172 -3.44 27.68 5.27
N LEU A 173 -4.61 27.44 5.85
CA LEU A 173 -5.17 26.11 6.00
C LEU A 173 -5.40 25.53 4.60
N VAL A 174 -4.50 24.65 4.16
CA VAL A 174 -4.66 23.96 2.88
C VAL A 174 -5.76 22.92 3.04
N PRO A 175 -6.81 22.96 2.22
CA PRO A 175 -7.84 21.93 2.26
C PRO A 175 -7.23 20.53 2.08
N PRO A 176 -7.78 19.49 2.71
CA PRO A 176 -7.34 18.13 2.47
C PRO A 176 -7.44 17.74 0.99
N GLU A 177 -6.54 16.88 0.54
CA GLU A 177 -6.63 16.26 -0.79
C GLU A 177 -7.82 15.30 -0.81
N GLU A 178 -8.56 15.28 -1.93
CA GLU A 178 -9.67 14.35 -2.11
C GLU A 178 -9.20 13.21 -3.04
N ILE A 179 -9.26 11.97 -2.57
CA ILE A 179 -8.95 10.77 -3.36
C ILE A 179 -10.13 9.81 -3.24
N LYS A 180 -10.67 9.37 -4.38
CA LYS A 180 -11.75 8.38 -4.48
C LYS A 180 -11.28 7.23 -5.38
N LEU A 181 -11.49 6.01 -4.91
CA LEU A 181 -11.09 4.79 -5.60
C LEU A 181 -12.32 4.08 -6.13
N ASP A 182 -12.33 3.82 -7.43
CA ASP A 182 -13.33 2.98 -8.08
C ASP A 182 -12.65 1.66 -8.47
N LEU A 183 -12.91 0.62 -7.69
CA LEU A 183 -12.38 -0.74 -7.90
C LEU A 183 -13.38 -1.54 -8.75
N MET A 184 -12.91 -2.16 -9.83
CA MET A 184 -13.73 -3.09 -10.61
C MET A 184 -13.69 -4.50 -9.99
N GLU A 185 -14.77 -5.28 -10.10
CA GLU A 185 -14.87 -6.58 -9.45
C GLU A 185 -13.94 -7.64 -10.07
N GLY A 186 -13.09 -8.27 -9.24
CA GLY A 186 -12.16 -9.34 -9.65
C GLY A 186 -10.69 -9.04 -9.32
N PRO A 187 -9.84 -10.07 -9.16
CA PRO A 187 -8.48 -9.91 -8.62
C PRO A 187 -7.51 -9.17 -9.55
N ASP A 188 -7.68 -9.31 -10.86
CA ASP A 188 -6.80 -8.71 -11.89
C ASP A 188 -7.51 -7.60 -12.69
N GLN A 189 -8.65 -7.10 -12.20
CA GLN A 189 -9.35 -6.02 -12.89
C GLN A 189 -8.69 -4.66 -12.65
N PRO A 190 -8.76 -3.74 -13.62
CA PRO A 190 -8.28 -2.39 -13.44
C PRO A 190 -8.96 -1.71 -12.25
N PHE A 191 -8.32 -0.65 -11.76
CA PHE A 191 -8.93 0.30 -10.86
C PHE A 191 -8.77 1.71 -11.41
N SER A 192 -9.63 2.62 -10.96
CA SER A 192 -9.46 4.05 -11.25
C SER A 192 -9.40 4.87 -9.97
N VAL A 193 -8.63 5.95 -10.04
CA VAL A 193 -8.41 6.89 -8.94
C VAL A 193 -8.84 8.26 -9.40
N LYS A 194 -9.91 8.78 -8.80
CA LYS A 194 -10.34 10.17 -8.97
C LYS A 194 -9.67 10.99 -7.88
N PHE A 195 -8.91 12.00 -8.25
CA PHE A 195 -8.20 12.85 -7.29
C PHE A 195 -8.48 14.33 -7.54
N LYS A 196 -8.42 15.12 -6.47
CA LYS A 196 -8.46 16.59 -6.50
C LYS A 196 -7.40 17.13 -5.55
N ILE A 197 -6.49 17.93 -6.11
CA ILE A 197 -5.40 18.56 -5.35
C ILE A 197 -5.71 20.06 -5.23
N PRO A 198 -6.16 20.52 -4.05
CA PRO A 198 -6.40 21.95 -3.84
C PRO A 198 -5.09 22.73 -3.90
N MET A 199 -5.16 23.94 -4.44
CA MET A 199 -4.01 24.85 -4.55
C MET A 199 -2.80 24.25 -5.30
N TYR A 200 -3.04 23.29 -6.20
CA TYR A 200 -2.01 22.61 -6.99
C TYR A 200 -0.98 23.57 -7.58
N LYS A 201 -1.43 24.66 -8.22
CA LYS A 201 -0.52 25.67 -8.79
C LYS A 201 0.44 26.25 -7.75
N LYS A 202 -0.09 26.70 -6.61
CA LYS A 202 0.72 27.31 -5.54
C LYS A 202 1.69 26.28 -4.94
N ARG A 203 1.19 25.06 -4.67
CA ARG A 203 1.99 23.95 -4.15
C ARG A 203 3.10 23.55 -5.12
N MET A 204 2.80 23.44 -6.41
CA MET A 204 3.79 23.08 -7.42
C MET A 204 4.85 24.17 -7.60
N MET A 205 4.49 25.45 -7.49
CA MET A 205 5.46 26.54 -7.54
C MET A 205 6.44 26.54 -6.36
N LEU A 206 5.96 26.19 -5.16
CA LEU A 206 6.75 26.23 -3.93
C LEU A 206 7.51 24.92 -3.71
N ALA A 207 6.79 23.81 -3.60
CA ALA A 207 7.33 22.49 -3.28
C ALA A 207 8.03 21.85 -4.50
N ARG A 208 7.63 22.24 -5.72
CA ARG A 208 8.11 21.66 -7.00
C ARG A 208 7.89 20.15 -7.17
N GLN A 209 7.26 19.52 -6.18
CA GLN A 209 6.81 18.14 -6.16
C GLN A 209 5.58 18.04 -5.26
N ILE A 210 4.58 17.30 -5.70
CA ILE A 210 3.38 16.96 -4.93
C ILE A 210 3.20 15.45 -4.99
N LYS A 211 2.94 14.81 -3.85
CA LYS A 211 2.75 13.36 -3.78
C LYS A 211 1.38 13.05 -3.20
N LEU A 212 0.65 12.18 -3.89
CA LEU A 212 -0.58 11.57 -3.44
C LEU A 212 -0.29 10.10 -3.13
N GLU A 213 -0.58 9.67 -1.91
CA GLU A 213 -0.45 8.28 -1.50
C GLU A 213 -1.84 7.68 -1.30
N PHE A 214 -2.06 6.49 -1.84
CA PHE A 214 -3.33 5.79 -1.72
C PHE A 214 -3.11 4.29 -1.75
N ILE A 215 -4.11 3.55 -1.28
CA ILE A 215 -4.06 2.09 -1.21
C ILE A 215 -5.10 1.55 -2.17
N ALA A 216 -4.64 0.79 -3.16
CA ALA A 216 -5.51 0.14 -4.13
C ALA A 216 -5.02 -1.28 -4.35
N ARG A 217 -5.95 -2.24 -4.38
CA ARG A 217 -5.63 -3.67 -4.48
C ARG A 217 -4.62 -4.12 -3.41
N GLU A 218 -4.86 -3.70 -2.17
CA GLU A 218 -4.02 -4.04 -1.00
C GLU A 218 -2.57 -3.56 -1.08
N ARG A 219 -2.24 -2.72 -2.07
CA ARG A 219 -0.89 -2.22 -2.28
C ARG A 219 -0.85 -0.71 -2.12
N MET A 220 0.27 -0.21 -1.61
CA MET A 220 0.50 1.24 -1.53
C MET A 220 1.02 1.81 -2.85
N TRP A 221 0.34 2.85 -3.31
CA TRP A 221 0.64 3.59 -4.52
C TRP A 221 1.02 5.02 -4.20
N CYS A 222 1.95 5.56 -4.98
CA CYS A 222 2.33 6.97 -4.92
C CYS A 222 2.21 7.59 -6.31
N LEU A 223 1.26 8.51 -6.46
CA LEU A 223 1.12 9.39 -7.61
C LEU A 223 1.87 10.70 -7.31
N SER A 224 2.97 10.92 -8.00
CA SER A 224 3.78 12.13 -7.87
C SER A 224 3.54 13.07 -9.05
N PHE A 225 3.48 14.37 -8.77
CA PHE A 225 3.58 15.44 -9.75
C PHE A 225 4.87 16.19 -9.46
N PHE A 226 5.63 16.59 -10.48
CA PHE A 226 6.90 17.28 -10.27
C PHE A 226 7.23 18.22 -11.42
N THR A 227 8.00 19.25 -11.10
CA THR A 227 8.64 20.09 -12.12
C THR A 227 9.85 19.37 -12.70
N PRO A 228 10.25 19.67 -13.95
CA PRO A 228 11.43 19.10 -14.59
C PRO A 228 12.72 19.24 -13.76
N ALA A 229 12.84 20.34 -13.02
CA ALA A 229 13.98 20.61 -12.15
C ALA A 229 14.13 19.56 -11.02
N ASN A 230 13.02 18.97 -10.59
CA ASN A 230 12.93 17.96 -9.54
C ASN A 230 12.59 16.57 -10.12
N SER A 231 12.72 16.39 -11.44
CA SER A 231 12.48 15.10 -12.05
C SER A 231 13.45 14.07 -11.48
N PRO A 232 12.97 12.95 -10.92
CA PRO A 232 13.84 11.86 -10.48
C PRO A 232 14.58 11.20 -11.65
N LEU A 233 14.12 11.42 -12.89
CA LEU A 233 14.76 10.95 -14.11
C LEU A 233 15.90 11.85 -14.58
N ARG A 234 16.11 13.01 -13.95
CA ARG A 234 17.13 13.94 -14.41
C ARG A 234 18.51 13.27 -14.30
N PRO A 235 19.24 13.13 -15.42
CA PRO A 235 20.59 12.62 -15.40
C PRO A 235 21.48 13.47 -14.49
N LYS A 236 22.32 12.82 -13.69
CA LYS A 236 23.20 13.50 -12.72
C LYS A 236 24.29 14.34 -13.38
N ASP A 237 24.63 14.01 -14.62
CA ASP A 237 25.58 14.73 -15.46
C ASP A 237 25.02 16.04 -16.03
N GLY A 238 23.71 16.30 -15.86
CA GLY A 238 23.06 17.52 -16.30
C GLY A 238 22.84 17.62 -17.81
N SER A 239 23.05 16.54 -18.57
CA SER A 239 23.02 16.58 -20.05
C SER A 239 21.63 16.65 -20.68
N ASP A 240 20.57 16.24 -19.98
CA ASP A 240 19.22 16.09 -20.59
C ASP A 240 18.21 17.18 -20.20
N ALA A 241 18.66 18.42 -19.98
CA ALA A 241 17.76 19.53 -19.69
C ALA A 241 16.83 19.92 -20.87
N GLY A 242 16.95 19.25 -22.04
CA GLY A 242 16.24 19.62 -23.26
C GLY A 242 14.79 19.11 -23.38
N PHE A 243 14.35 18.15 -22.57
CA PHE A 243 13.02 17.54 -22.77
C PHE A 243 11.85 18.34 -22.21
N PHE A 244 12.12 19.35 -21.37
CA PHE A 244 11.04 20.07 -20.71
C PHE A 244 11.16 21.58 -20.87
N GLU A 245 10.10 22.19 -21.38
CA GLU A 245 9.98 23.64 -21.44
C GLU A 245 9.71 24.23 -20.04
N LYS A 246 10.16 25.47 -19.85
CA LYS A 246 9.91 26.20 -18.61
C LYS A 246 8.41 26.32 -18.36
N GLY A 247 7.97 25.83 -17.20
CA GLY A 247 6.57 25.87 -16.79
C GLY A 247 5.87 24.52 -16.93
N GLN A 248 6.41 23.58 -17.70
CA GLN A 248 5.85 22.23 -17.75
C GLN A 248 5.98 21.53 -16.39
N TRP A 249 5.05 20.61 -16.16
CA TRP A 249 5.11 19.64 -15.08
C TRP A 249 4.99 18.25 -15.68
N ALA A 250 5.43 17.24 -14.93
CA ALA A 250 5.27 15.84 -15.25
C ALA A 250 4.66 15.14 -14.04
N ALA A 251 4.24 13.89 -14.22
CA ALA A 251 3.76 13.09 -13.12
C ALA A 251 4.27 11.65 -13.24
N SER A 252 4.13 10.86 -12.20
CA SER A 252 4.54 9.45 -12.23
C SER A 252 3.69 8.69 -11.25
N ILE A 253 3.43 7.43 -11.54
CA ILE A 253 2.94 6.50 -10.54
C ILE A 253 3.99 5.45 -10.26
N GLN A 254 4.13 5.15 -8.99
CA GLN A 254 4.98 4.08 -8.52
C GLN A 254 4.21 3.26 -7.50
N LEU A 255 4.49 1.96 -7.53
CA LEU A 255 4.18 1.08 -6.42
C LEU A 255 5.24 1.33 -5.35
N VAL A 256 4.83 1.72 -4.13
CA VAL A 256 5.78 2.08 -3.06
C VAL A 256 6.50 0.84 -2.54
N GLU A 257 5.85 -0.31 -2.62
CA GLU A 257 6.43 -1.59 -2.22
C GLU A 257 7.42 -2.11 -3.28
N SER A 258 8.66 -2.30 -2.86
CA SER A 258 9.69 -3.00 -3.62
C SER A 258 9.35 -4.48 -3.76
N MET A 259 8.50 -4.83 -4.73
CA MET A 259 8.19 -6.23 -5.01
C MET A 259 9.38 -6.95 -5.63
N SER A 260 9.58 -8.21 -5.25
CA SER A 260 10.58 -9.13 -5.81
C SER A 260 10.15 -9.76 -7.15
N ARG A 261 8.96 -9.41 -7.68
CA ARG A 261 8.41 -9.99 -8.91
C ARG A 261 8.01 -8.91 -9.90
N SER A 262 8.56 -9.00 -11.11
CA SER A 262 8.25 -8.14 -12.25
C SER A 262 6.75 -8.20 -12.54
N THR A 263 6.03 -7.13 -12.23
CA THR A 263 4.62 -6.95 -12.62
C THR A 263 4.60 -5.91 -13.72
N GLU A 264 3.99 -6.24 -14.85
CA GLU A 264 3.76 -5.26 -15.91
C GLU A 264 2.61 -4.36 -15.50
N MET A 265 2.78 -3.06 -15.76
CA MET A 265 1.79 -2.07 -15.37
C MET A 265 1.38 -1.26 -16.59
N HIS A 266 0.07 -1.19 -16.78
CA HIS A 266 -0.56 -0.34 -17.79
C HIS A 266 -1.35 0.73 -17.06
N CYS A 267 -1.02 1.99 -17.32
CA CYS A 267 -1.67 3.13 -16.69
C CYS A 267 -2.07 4.17 -17.74
N ALA A 268 -3.22 4.80 -17.53
CA ALA A 268 -3.69 5.93 -18.31
C ALA A 268 -4.16 7.02 -17.35
N MET A 269 -3.77 8.27 -17.59
CA MET A 269 -4.19 9.40 -16.75
C MET A 269 -4.88 10.44 -17.62
N VAL A 270 -6.09 10.82 -17.20
CA VAL A 270 -6.89 11.86 -17.82
C VAL A 270 -7.00 13.01 -16.81
N VAL A 271 -6.49 14.17 -17.18
CA VAL A 271 -6.71 15.39 -16.39
C VAL A 271 -7.98 16.05 -16.91
N MET A 272 -8.93 16.31 -16.02
CA MET A 272 -10.22 16.85 -16.40
C MET A 272 -10.14 18.38 -16.46
N ASP A 273 -10.53 18.94 -17.60
CA ASP A 273 -10.83 20.37 -17.68
C ASP A 273 -12.07 20.68 -16.84
N GLN A 274 -12.11 21.87 -16.25
CA GLN A 274 -13.26 22.33 -15.51
C GLN A 274 -14.52 22.33 -16.40
N PRO A 275 -15.67 21.86 -15.88
CA PRO A 275 -16.89 21.66 -16.65
C PRO A 275 -17.44 22.95 -17.28
N ASN A 276 -17.03 24.12 -16.77
CA ASN A 276 -17.48 25.40 -17.28
C ASN A 276 -16.76 25.86 -18.56
N THR A 277 -15.77 25.09 -19.04
CA THR A 277 -15.13 25.36 -20.32
C THR A 277 -15.67 24.37 -21.33
N ALA A 278 -16.23 24.84 -22.45
CA ALA A 278 -16.72 23.98 -23.54
C ALA A 278 -15.62 23.13 -24.22
N ARG A 279 -14.43 23.04 -23.62
CA ARG A 279 -13.23 22.39 -24.15
C ARG A 279 -13.37 20.86 -24.08
N LYS A 280 -12.56 20.20 -24.90
CA LYS A 280 -12.43 18.74 -24.91
C LYS A 280 -11.34 18.36 -23.90
N PRO A 281 -11.54 17.30 -23.11
CA PRO A 281 -10.53 16.85 -22.16
C PRO A 281 -9.20 16.56 -22.86
N VAL A 282 -8.10 16.90 -22.18
CA VAL A 282 -6.74 16.58 -22.65
C VAL A 282 -6.47 15.12 -22.31
N HIS A 283 -6.45 14.27 -23.33
CA HIS A 283 -6.11 12.86 -23.19
C HIS A 283 -4.60 12.68 -23.30
N ALA A 284 -3.97 12.14 -22.26
CA ALA A 284 -2.61 11.64 -22.36
C ALA A 284 -2.64 10.11 -22.29
N TRP A 285 -2.36 9.49 -23.44
CA TRP A 285 -2.19 8.04 -23.55
C TRP A 285 -0.70 7.74 -23.58
N SER A 286 -0.26 6.80 -22.77
CA SER A 286 1.09 6.23 -22.88
C SER A 286 1.01 4.74 -22.65
N GLN A 287 1.66 3.99 -23.53
CA GLN A 287 2.06 2.63 -23.22
C GLN A 287 3.28 2.74 -22.30
N ALA A 288 3.32 1.98 -21.22
CA ALA A 288 4.54 1.92 -20.40
C ALA A 288 5.68 1.44 -21.32
N LEU A 289 6.67 2.31 -21.57
CA LEU A 289 7.93 1.87 -22.15
C LEU A 289 8.58 0.96 -21.11
N SER A 290 9.04 -0.21 -21.56
CA SER A 290 9.48 -1.37 -20.79
C SER A 290 10.04 -1.09 -19.39
N ASN A 291 9.70 -2.00 -18.45
CA ASN A 291 10.24 -2.13 -17.11
C ASN A 291 11.77 -2.37 -17.11
N GLU A 292 12.57 -1.38 -17.52
CA GLU A 292 14.01 -1.41 -17.34
C GLU A 292 14.30 -1.06 -15.88
N PRO A 293 14.90 -1.97 -15.08
CA PRO A 293 15.41 -1.56 -13.78
C PRO A 293 16.39 -0.41 -14.03
N LEU A 294 16.22 0.72 -13.34
CA LEU A 294 17.21 1.79 -13.34
C LEU A 294 18.54 1.12 -12.98
N GLN A 295 19.43 0.96 -13.97
CA GLN A 295 20.77 0.48 -13.72
C GLN A 295 21.46 1.56 -12.90
N GLY A 296 21.37 1.43 -11.58
CA GLY A 296 22.15 2.22 -10.66
C GLY A 296 23.59 1.98 -11.02
N GLY A 297 24.23 2.97 -11.65
CA GLY A 297 25.66 2.95 -11.93
C GLY A 297 26.37 2.50 -10.67
N SER A 298 27.20 1.46 -10.81
CA SER A 298 27.87 0.77 -9.71
C SER A 298 28.54 1.77 -8.77
N THR A 299 27.90 2.11 -7.65
CA THR A 299 28.58 2.83 -6.58
C THR A 299 29.45 1.83 -5.82
N PRO A 300 30.75 2.08 -5.58
CA PRO A 300 31.68 1.07 -5.05
C PRO A 300 31.41 0.59 -3.61
N HIS A 301 30.33 1.00 -2.94
CA HIS A 301 30.05 0.67 -1.55
C HIS A 301 28.60 0.22 -1.32
N GLY A 302 28.37 -1.09 -1.42
CA GLY A 302 27.60 -1.92 -0.47
C GLY A 302 26.28 -1.42 0.13
N LYS A 303 25.49 -0.59 -0.56
CA LYS A 303 24.11 -0.30 -0.16
C LYS A 303 23.17 -1.00 -1.13
N SER A 304 22.32 -1.87 -0.60
CA SER A 304 21.23 -2.51 -1.33
C SER A 304 20.38 -1.45 -2.03
N GLY A 305 20.43 -1.40 -3.36
CA GLY A 305 19.57 -0.54 -4.14
C GLY A 305 18.13 -1.00 -3.99
N ASN A 306 17.25 -0.11 -3.52
CA ASN A 306 15.81 -0.35 -3.60
C ASN A 306 15.43 -0.38 -5.07
N PHE A 307 15.01 -1.53 -5.58
CA PHE A 307 14.40 -1.64 -6.89
C PHE A 307 13.00 -1.03 -6.79
N ALA A 308 12.88 0.25 -7.15
CA ALA A 308 11.60 0.92 -7.29
C ALA A 308 11.11 0.74 -8.73
N PHE A 309 9.94 0.13 -8.90
CA PHE A 309 9.26 0.07 -10.19
C PHE A 309 8.46 1.36 -10.34
N ALA A 310 8.85 2.18 -11.30
CA ALA A 310 8.15 3.41 -11.63
C ALA A 310 7.79 3.38 -13.10
N CYS A 311 6.49 3.52 -13.41
CA CYS A 311 6.11 3.92 -14.76
C CYS A 311 6.09 5.43 -14.79
N TRP A 312 6.94 5.94 -15.65
CA TRP A 312 7.10 7.35 -15.85
C TRP A 312 6.17 7.79 -16.97
N TRP A 313 5.43 8.86 -16.72
CA TRP A 313 4.76 9.57 -17.79
C TRP A 313 5.23 11.02 -17.80
N ALA A 314 5.36 11.58 -18.98
CA ALA A 314 5.40 13.02 -19.11
C ALA A 314 4.01 13.45 -19.60
N ILE A 315 3.12 13.76 -18.67
CA ILE A 315 1.89 14.48 -19.02
C ILE A 315 2.25 15.94 -18.96
N PHE A 316 2.48 16.51 -20.14
CA PHE A 316 2.80 17.92 -20.28
C PHE A 316 1.51 18.70 -20.16
N GLY A 317 1.26 19.27 -18.98
CA GLY A 317 0.40 20.42 -18.89
C GLY A 317 1.21 21.66 -19.26
N ASP A 318 0.59 22.57 -20.00
CA ASP A 318 1.10 23.93 -20.08
C ASP A 318 1.23 24.46 -18.66
N GLY A 319 2.29 25.24 -18.43
CA GLY A 319 2.54 25.79 -17.13
C GLY A 319 1.39 26.64 -16.61
N PRO A 320 1.43 27.04 -15.34
CA PRO A 320 0.35 27.81 -14.70
C PRO A 320 0.03 29.17 -15.36
N GLN A 321 0.75 29.54 -16.43
CA GLN A 321 0.54 30.73 -17.24
C GLN A 321 0.22 30.44 -18.73
N GLY A 322 0.18 29.19 -19.17
CA GLY A 322 -0.18 28.86 -20.55
C GLY A 322 -1.69 28.84 -20.77
N GLU A 323 -2.12 29.15 -22.00
CA GLU A 323 -3.54 29.26 -22.38
C GLU A 323 -4.33 27.93 -22.28
N ARG A 324 -3.63 26.80 -22.15
CA ARG A 324 -4.21 25.45 -22.02
C ARG A 324 -3.99 24.84 -20.65
N SER A 325 -4.14 25.63 -19.60
CA SER A 325 -4.02 25.12 -18.24
C SER A 325 -5.24 24.25 -17.88
N CYS A 326 -5.00 22.97 -17.60
CA CYS A 326 -5.95 22.06 -16.95
C CYS A 326 -6.10 22.33 -15.44
N ILE A 327 -5.54 23.45 -14.97
CA ILE A 327 -5.64 23.93 -13.61
C ILE A 327 -6.89 24.81 -13.51
N ALA A 328 -7.72 24.53 -12.53
CA ALA A 328 -8.90 25.29 -12.21
C ALA A 328 -8.59 26.74 -11.81
N GLU A 329 -9.61 27.61 -11.85
CA GLU A 329 -9.48 29.01 -11.43
C GLU A 329 -9.04 29.16 -9.96
N ASP A 330 -9.48 28.23 -9.09
CA ASP A 330 -9.06 28.14 -7.69
C ASP A 330 -7.63 27.57 -7.51
N GLY A 331 -6.94 27.28 -8.63
CA GLY A 331 -5.61 26.71 -8.65
C GLY A 331 -5.56 25.21 -8.38
N SER A 332 -6.70 24.52 -8.29
CA SER A 332 -6.76 23.06 -8.11
C SER A 332 -6.54 22.30 -9.42
N ILE A 333 -6.18 21.02 -9.32
CA ILE A 333 -6.19 20.08 -10.45
C ILE A 333 -7.05 18.88 -10.08
N THR A 334 -7.83 18.39 -11.05
CA THR A 334 -8.66 17.20 -10.90
C THR A 334 -8.34 16.23 -12.04
N GLY A 335 -8.23 14.95 -11.72
CA GLY A 335 -7.95 13.94 -12.73
C GLY A 335 -8.48 12.57 -12.36
N ILE A 336 -8.45 11.69 -13.35
CA ILE A 336 -8.76 10.27 -13.25
C ILE A 336 -7.54 9.50 -13.72
N LEU A 337 -7.06 8.60 -12.87
CA LEU A 337 -5.94 7.70 -13.18
C LEU A 337 -6.48 6.27 -13.23
N GLY A 338 -6.49 5.65 -14.40
CA GLY A 338 -6.77 4.22 -14.59
C GLY A 338 -5.48 3.41 -14.54
N VAL A 339 -5.49 2.29 -13.79
CA VAL A 339 -4.35 1.39 -13.65
C VAL A 339 -4.82 -0.05 -13.79
N LYS A 340 -4.07 -0.85 -14.56
CA LYS A 340 -4.19 -2.31 -14.61
C LYS A 340 -2.82 -2.93 -14.45
N LEU A 341 -2.79 -3.96 -13.63
CA LEU A 341 -1.64 -4.83 -13.47
C LEU A 341 -1.83 -6.04 -14.39
N SER A 342 -0.84 -6.33 -15.22
CA SER A 342 -0.77 -7.58 -15.96
C SER A 342 0.34 -8.45 -15.39
N ARG A 343 0.01 -9.72 -15.14
CA ARG A 343 1.04 -10.74 -15.00
C ARG A 343 1.51 -11.06 -16.41
N ASN A 344 2.83 -11.12 -16.60
CA ASN A 344 3.49 -11.41 -17.86
C ASN A 344 2.90 -12.70 -18.46
N THR A 345 1.86 -12.55 -19.26
CA THR A 345 1.15 -13.59 -19.98
C THR A 345 1.32 -13.22 -21.43
N THR A 346 1.79 -14.17 -22.23
CA THR A 346 2.46 -14.01 -23.52
C THR A 346 1.59 -13.47 -24.67
N SER A 347 0.56 -12.66 -24.40
CA SER A 347 -0.14 -11.92 -25.44
C SER A 347 -0.77 -10.63 -24.87
N PRO A 348 -0.43 -9.45 -25.39
CA PRO A 348 -1.19 -8.23 -25.11
C PRO A 348 -2.57 -8.37 -25.77
N LYS A 349 -3.55 -8.88 -25.01
CA LYS A 349 -4.96 -8.69 -25.40
C LYS A 349 -5.24 -7.20 -25.34
N GLU A 350 -5.71 -6.65 -26.46
CA GLU A 350 -6.13 -5.26 -26.58
C GLU A 350 -6.94 -4.86 -25.35
N TRP A 351 -6.55 -3.74 -24.77
CA TRP A 351 -7.39 -3.07 -23.79
C TRP A 351 -8.72 -2.77 -24.50
N PRO A 352 -9.87 -3.31 -24.06
CA PRO A 352 -11.13 -2.78 -24.58
C PRO A 352 -11.10 -1.29 -24.21
N PRO A 353 -11.32 -0.34 -25.13
CA PRO A 353 -11.45 1.05 -24.74
C PRO A 353 -12.45 1.04 -23.60
N ALA A 354 -11.96 1.30 -22.38
CA ALA A 354 -12.85 1.36 -21.25
C ALA A 354 -13.93 2.38 -21.65
N ASP A 355 -15.13 2.21 -21.15
CA ASP A 355 -16.10 3.30 -21.04
C ASP A 355 -15.49 4.38 -20.12
N ILE A 356 -14.40 5.00 -20.59
CA ILE A 356 -13.89 6.27 -20.13
C ILE A 356 -15.05 7.17 -20.51
N PRO A 357 -15.81 7.72 -19.54
CA PRO A 357 -17.01 8.46 -19.85
C PRO A 357 -16.63 9.54 -20.84
N THR A 358 -17.06 9.35 -22.09
CA THR A 358 -17.04 10.43 -23.05
C THR A 358 -18.07 11.43 -22.55
N LYS A 359 -17.89 12.70 -22.91
CA LYS A 359 -18.63 13.87 -22.38
C LYS A 359 -20.17 13.72 -22.32
N ALA A 360 -20.75 12.70 -22.95
CA ALA A 360 -22.18 12.38 -22.95
C ALA A 360 -22.68 11.57 -21.72
N ASP A 361 -21.82 10.87 -20.96
CA ASP A 361 -22.28 9.92 -19.92
C ASP A 361 -22.10 10.41 -18.48
N ALA A 362 -21.77 11.69 -18.28
CA ALA A 362 -21.62 12.28 -16.94
C ALA A 362 -22.96 12.50 -16.19
N GLU A 363 -24.11 12.15 -16.78
CA GLU A 363 -25.42 12.23 -16.12
C GLU A 363 -26.08 10.89 -15.77
N CYS A 364 -25.49 9.73 -16.05
CA CYS A 364 -26.14 8.46 -15.72
C CYS A 364 -25.15 7.34 -15.38
N ILE A 365 -24.94 7.08 -14.08
CA ILE A 365 -24.68 5.72 -13.59
C ILE A 365 -25.50 5.52 -12.31
N VAL A 366 -26.69 4.94 -12.48
CA VAL A 366 -27.35 4.12 -11.47
C VAL A 366 -27.48 2.73 -12.09
N CYS A 367 -26.86 1.76 -11.41
CA CYS A 367 -26.73 0.33 -11.71
C CYS A 367 -25.77 -0.05 -12.84
#